data_AF-A0A9E2VXA9-F1
#
_entry.id   AF-A0A9E2VXA9-F1
#
_cell.length_a   1.000
_cell.length_b   1.000
_cell.length_c   1.000
_cell.angle_alpha   90.00
_cell.angle_beta   90.00
_cell.angle_gamma   90.00
#
_symmetry.space_group_name_H-M   'P 1'
#
loop_
_entity.id
_entity.type
_entity.pdbx_description
1 polymer ?
#
loop_
_entity_poly.entity_id
_entity_poly.type
_entity_poly.pdbx_seq_one_letter_code
_entity_poly.pdbx_strand_id
1 'polypeptide(L)'
;EAIDAAQRTLKRTETILARDANNAGIITYSAYALATLGEGERAKARMSRARLIDPGNFNMRYNFACALSVKLRDKDAALEMLGEVFERITEAFLPYAKADPDFEFLRDDPRYQAMVAAAEARLAAAKTSATPATKKA
;
A
#
# COMPACT_ATOMS: atom_id res chain seq x y z
N GLU A 1 16.40 -17.91 4.43
CA GLU A 1 15.16 -18.32 3.72
C GLU A 1 14.51 -17.17 2.92
N ALA A 2 14.20 -16.03 3.54
CA ALA A 2 13.53 -14.91 2.84
C ALA A 2 14.32 -14.31 1.66
N ILE A 3 15.63 -14.12 1.80
CA ILE A 3 16.50 -13.57 0.74
C ILE A 3 16.56 -14.51 -0.48
N ASP A 4 16.75 -15.80 -0.24
CA ASP A 4 16.80 -16.82 -1.28
C ASP A 4 15.45 -16.97 -2.03
N ALA A 5 14.33 -16.89 -1.30
CA ALA A 5 13.01 -16.80 -1.92
C ALA A 5 12.82 -15.52 -2.75
N ALA A 6 13.32 -14.37 -2.28
CA ALA A 6 13.27 -13.11 -3.01
C ALA A 6 14.11 -13.15 -4.30
N GLN A 7 15.32 -13.74 -4.27
CA GLN A 7 16.16 -13.94 -5.46
C GLN A 7 15.46 -14.81 -6.52
N ARG A 8 14.87 -15.94 -6.10
CA ARG A 8 14.08 -16.79 -7.01
C ARG A 8 12.88 -16.05 -7.59
N THR A 9 12.18 -15.28 -6.76
CA THR A 9 11.04 -14.48 -7.19
C THR A 9 11.47 -13.46 -8.23
N LEU A 10 12.54 -12.71 -7.96
CA LEU A 10 13.08 -11.72 -8.89
C LEU A 10 13.40 -12.35 -10.24
N LYS A 11 14.17 -13.44 -10.26
CA LYS A 11 14.52 -14.17 -11.50
C LYS A 11 13.30 -14.60 -12.31
N ARG A 12 12.25 -15.12 -11.64
CA ARG A 12 10.99 -15.52 -12.29
C ARG A 12 10.25 -14.31 -12.85
N THR A 13 10.15 -13.23 -12.07
CA THR A 13 9.48 -12.01 -12.51
C THR A 13 10.19 -11.38 -13.71
N GLU A 14 11.53 -11.34 -13.72
CA GLU A 14 12.33 -10.83 -14.84
C GLU A 14 12.07 -11.59 -16.14
N THR A 15 11.96 -12.93 -16.06
CA THR A 15 11.65 -13.77 -17.21
C THR A 15 10.28 -13.45 -17.82
N ILE A 16 9.28 -13.19 -16.97
CA ILE A 16 7.92 -12.85 -17.43
C ILE A 16 7.88 -11.42 -17.96
N LEU A 17 8.49 -10.47 -17.26
CA LEU A 17 8.51 -9.06 -17.65
C LEU A 17 9.29 -8.79 -18.95
N ALA A 18 10.20 -9.70 -19.34
CA ALA A 18 10.83 -9.66 -20.65
C ALA A 18 9.86 -9.95 -21.81
N ARG A 19 8.75 -10.67 -21.54
CA ARG A 19 7.72 -11.03 -22.52
C ARG A 19 6.49 -10.15 -22.45
N ASP A 20 6.06 -9.84 -21.23
CA ASP A 20 4.94 -8.95 -20.93
C ASP A 20 5.39 -7.89 -19.92
N ALA A 21 5.91 -6.80 -20.47
CA ALA A 21 6.51 -5.77 -19.64
C ALA A 21 5.47 -5.05 -18.76
N ASN A 22 4.18 -5.07 -19.13
CA ASN A 22 3.12 -4.30 -18.48
C ASN A 22 2.25 -5.15 -17.53
N ASN A 23 2.70 -6.36 -17.19
CA ASN A 23 2.00 -7.20 -16.24
C ASN A 23 2.07 -6.62 -14.81
N ALA A 24 1.06 -5.84 -14.43
CA ALA A 24 1.04 -5.12 -13.15
C ALA A 24 1.29 -6.03 -11.94
N GLY A 25 0.64 -7.20 -11.88
CA GLY A 25 0.83 -8.16 -10.79
C GLY A 25 2.26 -8.67 -10.67
N ILE A 26 2.91 -8.99 -11.81
CA ILE A 26 4.31 -9.43 -11.81
C ILE A 26 5.27 -8.29 -11.42
N ILE A 27 4.97 -7.05 -11.82
CA ILE A 27 5.73 -5.88 -11.37
C ILE A 27 5.63 -5.71 -9.86
N THR A 28 4.45 -5.92 -9.27
CA THR A 28 4.25 -5.89 -7.81
C THR A 28 5.13 -6.91 -7.10
N TYR A 29 5.16 -8.16 -7.56
CA TYR A 29 6.04 -9.19 -7.00
C TYR A 29 7.53 -8.86 -7.18
N SER A 30 7.91 -8.29 -8.33
CA SER A 30 9.27 -7.83 -8.59
C SER A 30 9.69 -6.72 -7.61
N ALA A 31 8.83 -5.74 -7.38
CA ALA A 31 9.06 -4.66 -6.42
C ALA A 31 9.28 -5.19 -4.99
N TYR A 32 8.44 -6.13 -4.55
CA TYR A 32 8.55 -6.72 -3.21
C TYR A 32 9.82 -7.55 -3.04
N ALA A 33 10.20 -8.31 -4.07
CA ALA A 33 11.45 -9.07 -4.08
C ALA A 33 12.65 -8.12 -3.98
N LEU A 34 12.70 -7.06 -4.79
CA LEU A 34 13.76 -6.05 -4.74
C LEU A 34 13.84 -5.36 -3.38
N ALA A 35 12.69 -4.98 -2.80
CA ALA A 35 12.65 -4.39 -1.46
C ALA A 35 13.24 -5.34 -0.41
N THR A 36 12.87 -6.62 -0.47
CA THR A 36 13.39 -7.67 0.43
C THR A 36 14.90 -7.87 0.28
N LEU A 37 15.44 -7.66 -0.92
CA LEU A 37 16.88 -7.73 -1.20
C LEU A 37 17.64 -6.44 -0.84
N GLY A 38 16.95 -5.41 -0.33
CA GLY A 38 17.53 -4.11 -0.01
C GLY A 38 17.78 -3.23 -1.24
N GLU A 39 17.28 -3.61 -2.41
CA GLU A 39 17.48 -2.88 -3.67
C GLU A 39 16.44 -1.75 -3.82
N GLY A 40 16.49 -0.78 -2.89
CA GLY A 40 15.44 0.22 -2.69
C GLY A 40 15.11 1.06 -3.94
N GLU A 41 16.10 1.57 -4.66
CA GLU A 41 15.86 2.37 -5.87
C GLU A 41 15.18 1.56 -6.98
N ARG A 42 15.63 0.31 -7.21
CA ARG A 42 15.01 -0.58 -8.19
C ARG A 42 13.60 -0.95 -7.76
N ALA A 43 13.38 -1.20 -6.46
CA ALA A 43 12.05 -1.47 -5.92
C ALA A 43 11.10 -0.30 -6.17
N LYS A 44 11.50 0.93 -5.81
CA LYS A 44 10.71 2.15 -6.02
C LYS A 44 10.42 2.39 -7.50
N ALA A 45 11.39 2.17 -8.40
CA ALA A 45 11.16 2.25 -9.84
C ALA A 45 10.08 1.26 -10.32
N ARG A 46 10.06 0.02 -9.81
CA ARG A 46 8.99 -0.95 -10.09
C ARG A 46 7.65 -0.49 -9.53
N MET A 47 7.62 0.05 -8.30
CA MET A 47 6.39 0.55 -7.67
C MET A 47 5.78 1.70 -8.48
N SER A 48 6.59 2.69 -8.88
CA SER A 48 6.15 3.79 -9.73
C SER A 48 5.59 3.31 -11.05
N ARG A 49 6.26 2.34 -11.70
CA ARG A 49 5.76 1.74 -12.94
C ARG A 49 4.42 1.02 -12.75
N ALA A 50 4.27 0.27 -11.67
CA ALA A 50 3.03 -0.45 -11.39
C ALA A 50 1.87 0.53 -11.14
N ARG A 51 2.12 1.65 -10.44
CA ARG A 51 1.13 2.74 -10.26
C ARG A 51 0.72 3.41 -11.57
N LEU A 52 1.60 3.49 -12.57
CA LEU A 52 1.23 4.02 -13.89
C LEU A 52 0.32 3.06 -14.67
N ILE A 53 0.48 1.75 -14.49
CA ILE A 53 -0.30 0.74 -15.19
C ILE A 53 -1.68 0.55 -14.54
N ASP A 54 -1.73 0.50 -13.22
CA ASP A 54 -2.95 0.29 -12.46
C ASP A 54 -3.03 1.26 -11.26
N PRO A 55 -3.32 2.55 -11.52
CA PRO A 55 -3.34 3.58 -10.48
C PRO A 55 -4.43 3.34 -9.43
N GLY A 56 -5.49 2.62 -9.81
CA GLY A 56 -6.65 2.34 -8.97
C GLY A 56 -6.45 1.22 -7.96
N ASN A 57 -5.36 0.45 -8.06
CA ASN A 57 -5.13 -0.77 -7.30
C ASN A 57 -4.79 -0.51 -5.83
N PHE A 58 -5.82 -0.59 -4.99
CA PHE A 58 -5.69 -0.42 -3.55
C PHE A 58 -4.73 -1.42 -2.92
N ASN A 59 -4.89 -2.72 -3.23
CA ASN A 59 -4.12 -3.80 -2.61
C ASN A 59 -2.62 -3.69 -2.96
N MET A 60 -2.30 -3.40 -4.21
CA MET A 60 -0.93 -3.18 -4.65
C MET A 60 -0.29 -2.02 -3.88
N ARG A 61 -0.98 -0.88 -3.80
CA ARG A 61 -0.47 0.31 -3.13
C ARG A 61 -0.26 0.10 -1.63
N TYR A 62 -1.23 -0.55 -0.97
CA TYR A 62 -1.11 -0.94 0.44
C TYR A 62 0.13 -1.81 0.67
N ASN A 63 0.31 -2.85 -0.15
CA ASN A 63 1.46 -3.75 -0.05
C ASN A 63 2.80 -3.05 -0.35
N PHE A 64 2.82 -2.03 -1.21
CA PHE A 64 4.01 -1.20 -1.41
C PHE A 64 4.34 -0.36 -0.18
N ALA A 65 3.34 0.23 0.47
CA ALA A 65 3.55 0.91 1.76
C ALA A 65 4.15 -0.05 2.79
N CYS A 66 3.62 -1.28 2.91
CA CYS A 66 4.17 -2.33 3.76
C CYS A 66 5.64 -2.63 3.43
N ALA A 67 5.96 -2.86 2.16
CA ALA A 67 7.33 -3.16 1.73
C ALA A 67 8.31 -2.00 2.02
N LEU A 68 7.91 -0.77 1.73
CA LEU A 68 8.70 0.43 2.02
C LEU A 68 8.96 0.56 3.53
N SER A 69 7.94 0.25 4.32
CA SER A 69 7.96 0.26 5.77
C SER A 69 8.89 -0.78 6.39
N VAL A 70 8.71 -2.08 6.11
CA VAL A 70 9.43 -3.14 6.83
C VAL A 70 10.71 -3.61 6.15
N LYS A 71 10.85 -3.44 4.83
CA LYS A 71 12.05 -3.89 4.11
C LYS A 71 13.04 -2.76 3.87
N LEU A 72 12.56 -1.58 3.51
CA LEU A 72 13.40 -0.44 3.16
C LEU A 72 13.53 0.59 4.28
N ARG A 73 12.63 0.57 5.28
CA ARG A 73 12.54 1.58 6.36
C ARG A 73 12.43 3.01 5.81
N ASP A 74 11.86 3.15 4.62
CA ASP A 74 11.68 4.44 3.93
C ASP A 74 10.35 5.07 4.36
N LYS A 75 10.43 5.85 5.43
CA LYS A 75 9.27 6.50 6.08
C LYS A 75 8.50 7.39 5.11
N ASP A 76 9.20 8.23 4.36
CA ASP A 76 8.56 9.23 3.51
C ASP A 76 7.84 8.58 2.32
N ALA A 77 8.49 7.61 1.66
CA ALA A 77 7.85 6.89 0.56
C ALA A 77 6.66 6.04 1.04
N ALA A 78 6.75 5.42 2.23
CA ALA A 78 5.62 4.67 2.79
C ALA A 78 4.41 5.59 3.06
N LEU A 79 4.64 6.78 3.62
CA LEU A 79 3.58 7.76 3.88
C LEU A 79 2.96 8.30 2.59
N GLU A 80 3.76 8.51 1.53
CA GLU A 80 3.24 8.89 0.21
C GLU A 80 2.26 7.83 -0.33
N MET A 81 2.62 6.55 -0.23
CA MET A 81 1.74 5.45 -0.66
C MET A 81 0.46 5.40 0.18
N LEU A 82 0.56 5.66 1.49
CA LEU A 82 -0.56 5.61 2.42
C LEU A 82 -1.58 6.75 2.24
N GLY A 83 -1.17 7.90 1.68
CA GLY A 83 -2.07 9.03 1.42
C GLY A 83 -3.32 8.61 0.65
N GLU A 84 -3.13 8.10 -0.57
CA GLU A 84 -4.24 7.64 -1.42
C GLU A 84 -4.95 6.40 -0.84
N VAL A 85 -4.26 5.57 -0.04
CA VAL A 85 -4.87 4.43 0.65
C VAL A 85 -5.91 4.94 1.64
N PHE A 86 -5.56 5.86 2.55
CA PHE A 86 -6.47 6.38 3.57
C PHE A 86 -7.60 7.25 2.98
N GLU A 87 -7.36 7.92 1.87
CA GLU A 87 -8.41 8.62 1.12
C GLU A 87 -9.52 7.67 0.66
N ARG A 88 -9.17 6.44 0.25
CA ARG A 88 -10.09 5.45 -0.33
C ARG A 88 -10.43 4.29 0.60
N ILE A 89 -9.86 4.27 1.80
CA ILE A 89 -10.01 3.15 2.75
C ILE A 89 -11.48 2.96 3.14
N THR A 90 -11.91 1.71 3.21
CA THR A 90 -13.26 1.36 3.65
C THR A 90 -13.33 1.30 5.16
N GLU A 91 -14.53 1.43 5.71
CA GLU A 91 -14.76 1.22 7.14
C GLU A 91 -14.30 -0.15 7.62
N ALA A 92 -14.56 -1.19 6.82
CA ALA A 92 -14.14 -2.55 7.14
C ALA A 92 -12.62 -2.69 7.19
N PHE A 93 -11.88 -1.97 6.34
CA PHE A 93 -10.42 -2.11 6.22
C PHE A 93 -9.63 -1.21 7.18
N LEU A 94 -10.21 -0.08 7.62
CA LEU A 94 -9.54 0.88 8.49
C LEU A 94 -8.99 0.28 9.80
N PRO A 95 -9.74 -0.57 10.56
CA PRO A 95 -9.21 -1.20 11.76
C PRO A 95 -7.98 -2.08 11.49
N TYR A 96 -7.96 -2.78 10.35
CA TYR A 96 -6.82 -3.60 9.95
C TYR A 96 -5.59 -2.73 9.67
N ALA A 97 -5.75 -1.66 8.89
CA ALA A 97 -4.66 -0.74 8.59
C ALA A 97 -4.06 -0.09 9.86
N LYS A 98 -4.90 0.27 10.84
CA LYS A 98 -4.44 0.83 12.12
C LYS A 98 -3.66 -0.17 12.97
N ALA A 99 -4.03 -1.45 12.91
CA ALA A 99 -3.42 -2.52 13.70
C ALA A 99 -2.20 -3.16 13.00
N ASP A 100 -1.99 -2.89 11.72
CA ASP A 100 -0.92 -3.49 10.92
C ASP A 100 0.46 -3.24 11.55
N PRO A 101 1.23 -4.30 11.90
CA PRO A 101 2.57 -4.15 12.48
C PRO A 101 3.55 -3.54 11.48
N ASP A 102 3.31 -3.64 10.17
CA ASP A 102 4.20 -3.06 9.17
C ASP A 102 4.26 -1.53 9.31
N PHE A 103 3.22 -0.90 9.84
CA PHE A 103 3.16 0.55 10.04
C PHE A 103 3.50 0.99 11.46
N GLU A 104 3.96 0.10 12.34
CA GLU A 104 4.23 0.43 13.75
C GLU A 104 5.11 1.67 13.91
N PHE A 105 6.23 1.76 13.17
CA PHE A 105 7.17 2.89 13.24
C PHE A 105 6.67 4.19 12.55
N LEU A 106 5.49 4.15 11.91
CA LEU A 106 4.82 5.31 11.30
C LEU A 106 3.77 5.92 12.23
N ARG A 107 3.30 5.20 13.25
CA ARG A 107 2.15 5.60 14.09
C ARG A 107 2.34 6.92 14.84
N ASP A 108 3.58 7.24 15.17
CA ASP A 108 3.95 8.50 15.83
C ASP A 108 4.19 9.65 14.85
N ASP A 109 4.19 9.40 13.53
CA ASP A 109 4.32 10.46 12.53
C ASP A 109 3.01 11.27 12.42
N PRO A 110 3.05 12.61 12.59
CA PRO A 110 1.85 13.43 12.50
C PRO A 110 1.09 13.28 11.18
N ARG A 111 1.78 12.98 10.06
CA ARG A 111 1.15 12.75 8.75
C ARG A 111 0.29 11.49 8.78
N TYR A 112 0.79 10.41 9.41
CA TYR A 112 0.03 9.18 9.58
C TYR A 112 -1.23 9.40 10.42
N GLN A 113 -1.08 10.07 11.56
CA GLN A 113 -2.20 10.39 12.45
C GLN A 113 -3.26 11.24 11.75
N ALA A 114 -2.83 12.24 10.97
CA ALA A 114 -3.73 13.07 10.17
C ALA A 114 -4.49 12.25 9.11
N MET A 115 -3.82 11.33 8.42
CA MET A 115 -4.46 10.43 7.43
C MET A 115 -5.53 9.54 8.08
N VAL A 116 -5.24 8.96 9.24
CA VAL A 116 -6.19 8.14 10.01
C VAL A 116 -7.39 8.98 10.44
N ALA A 117 -7.16 10.14 11.04
CA ALA A 117 -8.24 11.02 11.51
C ALA A 117 -9.14 11.50 10.36
N ALA A 118 -8.55 11.84 9.21
CA ALA A 118 -9.30 12.22 8.01
C ALA A 118 -10.17 11.07 7.49
N ALA A 119 -9.63 9.84 7.47
CA ALA A 119 -10.40 8.66 7.08
C ALA A 119 -11.57 8.39 8.04
N GLU A 120 -11.34 8.49 9.35
CA GLU A 120 -12.39 8.34 10.37
C GLU A 120 -13.51 9.37 10.21
N ALA A 121 -13.16 10.64 10.04
CA ALA A 121 -14.13 11.72 9.85
C ALA A 121 -14.96 11.51 8.57
N ARG A 122 -14.32 11.16 7.46
CA ARG A 122 -14.98 10.86 6.18
C ARG A 122 -15.99 9.71 6.32
N LEU A 123 -15.58 8.62 6.96
CA LEU A 123 -16.42 7.43 7.15
C LEU A 123 -17.59 7.71 8.11
N ALA A 124 -17.37 8.49 9.18
CA ALA A 124 -18.43 8.91 10.09
C ALA A 124 -19.48 9.79 9.39
N ALA A 125 -19.04 10.75 8.57
CA ALA A 125 -19.94 11.60 7.78
C ALA A 125 -20.79 10.77 6.80
N ALA A 126 -20.18 9.78 6.13
CA ALA A 126 -20.89 8.89 5.21
C ALA A 126 -22.02 8.10 5.90
N LYS A 127 -21.80 7.58 7.12
CA LYS A 127 -22.83 6.87 7.90
C LYS A 127 -24.02 7.76 8.27
N THR A 128 -23.75 8.98 8.70
CA THR A 128 -24.81 9.95 9.06
C THR A 128 -25.68 10.27 7.85
N SER A 129 -25.08 10.39 6.66
CA SER A 129 -25.82 10.65 5.41
C SER A 129 -26.62 9.44 4.90
N ALA A 130 -26.20 8.21 5.23
CA ALA A 130 -26.83 6.97 4.76
C ALA A 130 -28.02 6.50 5.62
N THR A 131 -28.28 7.14 6.77
CA THR A 131 -29.40 6.80 7.65
C THR A 131 -30.62 7.67 7.27
N PRO A 132 -31.68 7.14 6.61
CA PRO A 132 -32.85 7.95 6.34
C PRO A 132 -33.52 8.30 7.67
N ALA A 133 -33.89 9.56 7.85
CA ALA A 133 -34.72 9.99 8.97
C ALA A 133 -36.06 9.24 8.91
N THR A 134 -36.21 8.16 9.69
CA THR A 134 -37.50 7.56 10.00
C THR A 134 -38.29 8.58 10.81
N LYS A 135 -39.00 9.47 10.12
CA LYS A 135 -40.09 10.24 10.71
C LYS A 135 -41.16 9.23 11.14
N LYS A 136 -41.27 9.00 12.45
CA LYS A 136 -42.48 8.43 13.06
C LYS A 136 -43.65 9.36 12.73
N ALA A 137 -44.66 8.83 12.06
CA ALA A 137 -46.02 9.34 12.04
C ALA A 137 -46.88 8.37 12.86
#